data_AF-A0A3A8G2K3-F1
#
_entry.id   AF-A0A3A8G2K3-F1
#
_cell.length_a   1.000
_cell.length_b   1.000
_cell.length_c   1.000
_cell.angle_alpha   90.00
_cell.angle_beta   90.00
_cell.angle_gamma   90.00
#
_symmetry.space_group_name_H-M   'P 1'
#
loop_
_entity.id
_entity.type
_entity.pdbx_description
1 polymer ?
#
loop_
_entity_poly.entity_id
_entity_poly.type
_entity_poly.pdbx_seq_one_letter_code
_entity_poly.pdbx_strand_id
1 'polypeptide(L)'
;MSKLQRSPIFLKKSKSDSIVDFPKDEIKVGNKYYDLSGLSTLDNFYEIVSGIKSYLQGRRAPSKQFLILKYFLMIVSKFSTKIDKKTMTFYKNQLDANPDITLSTKWQKYSIACNFINYLISKEIIDDFIVPPNFENIEKKPIPSFADIARNYIENDDNFDKLDIEEISSFFSLASLEAKTLSYCLTSIDLIHAKAIEDIHKWEKDWDKVQEIIDNINKFNLDKISKVHDFNRDFQIP
;
A
#
# COMPACT_ATOMS: atom_id res chain seq x y z
N MET A 1 55.59 -40.37 -24.34
CA MET A 1 54.25 -40.76 -24.82
C MET A 1 53.20 -39.97 -24.05
N SER A 2 52.50 -39.06 -24.72
CA SER A 2 51.46 -38.20 -24.13
C SER A 2 50.12 -38.95 -24.08
N LYS A 3 49.52 -39.07 -22.89
CA LYS A 3 48.17 -39.66 -22.74
C LYS A 3 47.12 -38.73 -23.34
N LEU A 4 46.30 -39.25 -24.25
CA LEU A 4 45.11 -38.57 -24.79
C LEU A 4 44.10 -38.32 -23.66
N GLN A 5 43.84 -37.05 -23.32
CA GLN A 5 42.72 -36.67 -22.47
C GLN A 5 41.47 -36.49 -23.34
N ARG A 6 40.35 -37.11 -22.95
CA ARG A 6 39.04 -36.87 -23.56
C ARG A 6 38.46 -35.57 -23.00
N SER A 7 38.28 -34.57 -23.85
CA SER A 7 37.43 -33.41 -23.56
C SER A 7 35.95 -33.79 -23.76
N PRO A 8 35.02 -33.28 -22.94
CA PRO A 8 33.60 -33.56 -23.11
C PRO A 8 33.09 -32.89 -24.40
N ILE A 9 32.32 -33.65 -25.17
CA ILE A 9 31.65 -33.13 -26.37
C ILE A 9 30.55 -32.18 -25.90
N PHE A 10 30.74 -30.88 -26.08
CA PHE A 10 29.67 -29.91 -25.93
C PHE A 10 28.72 -30.06 -27.13
N LEU A 11 27.55 -30.68 -26.90
CA LEU A 11 26.43 -30.59 -27.82
C LEU A 11 26.05 -29.11 -27.96
N LYS A 12 26.31 -28.53 -29.14
CA LYS A 12 25.67 -27.27 -29.53
C LYS A 12 24.17 -27.50 -29.44
N LYS A 13 23.50 -26.89 -28.45
CA LYS A 13 22.05 -26.80 -28.45
C LYS A 13 21.65 -26.21 -29.79
N SER A 14 20.87 -26.95 -30.57
CA SER A 14 20.17 -26.40 -31.72
C SER A 14 19.44 -25.14 -31.26
N LYS A 15 19.42 -24.10 -32.11
CA LYS A 15 18.46 -23.00 -31.93
C LYS A 15 17.09 -23.67 -31.86
N SER A 16 16.53 -23.74 -30.66
CA SER A 16 15.11 -24.07 -30.52
C SER A 16 14.40 -23.00 -31.33
N ASP A 17 13.65 -23.40 -32.35
CA ASP A 17 12.68 -22.52 -32.98
C ASP A 17 11.89 -21.88 -31.85
N SER A 18 12.08 -20.57 -31.66
CA SER A 18 11.32 -19.83 -30.66
C SER A 18 9.90 -19.79 -31.21
N ILE A 19 9.08 -20.74 -30.78
CA ILE A 19 7.63 -20.59 -30.84
C ILE A 19 7.39 -19.27 -30.11
N VAL A 20 7.08 -18.23 -30.88
CA VAL A 20 6.65 -16.95 -30.34
C VAL A 20 5.30 -17.26 -29.72
N ASP A 21 5.33 -17.56 -28.42
CA ASP A 21 4.13 -17.74 -27.62
C ASP A 21 3.38 -16.42 -27.74
N PHE A 22 2.27 -16.43 -28.50
CA PHE A 22 1.48 -15.23 -28.72
C PHE A 22 1.13 -14.66 -27.35
N PRO A 23 1.45 -13.40 -27.05
CA PRO A 23 1.19 -12.83 -25.74
C PRO A 23 -0.30 -12.97 -25.45
N LYS A 24 -0.62 -13.78 -24.44
CA LYS A 24 -2.00 -13.97 -23.99
C LYS A 24 -2.51 -12.63 -23.48
N ASP A 25 -3.78 -12.34 -23.77
CA ASP A 25 -4.51 -11.18 -23.26
C ASP A 25 -4.69 -11.21 -21.73
N GLU A 26 -4.14 -12.22 -21.06
CA GLU A 26 -4.20 -12.43 -19.63
C GLU A 26 -2.83 -12.24 -18.98
N ILE A 27 -2.85 -11.56 -17.83
CA ILE A 27 -1.68 -11.42 -16.98
C ILE A 27 -1.96 -12.05 -15.61
N LYS A 28 -0.99 -12.82 -15.10
CA LYS A 28 -0.98 -13.30 -13.72
C LYS A 28 -0.21 -12.32 -12.84
N VAL A 29 -0.87 -11.74 -11.83
CA VAL A 29 -0.23 -10.90 -10.81
C VAL A 29 -0.49 -11.49 -9.43
N GLY A 30 0.57 -11.99 -8.80
CA GLY A 30 0.46 -12.83 -7.60
C GLY A 30 -0.34 -14.10 -7.90
N ASN A 31 -1.41 -14.32 -7.16
CA ASN A 31 -2.28 -15.50 -7.31
C ASN A 31 -3.52 -15.27 -8.18
N LYS A 32 -3.67 -14.07 -8.78
CA LYS A 32 -4.85 -13.70 -9.58
C LYS A 32 -4.50 -13.56 -11.05
N TYR A 33 -5.39 -14.02 -11.91
CA TYR A 33 -5.37 -13.76 -13.34
C TYR A 33 -6.26 -12.56 -13.65
N TYR A 34 -5.81 -11.73 -14.58
CA TYR A 34 -6.54 -10.56 -15.05
C TYR A 34 -6.60 -10.59 -16.56
N ASP A 35 -7.82 -10.55 -17.08
CA ASP A 35 -8.08 -10.31 -18.49
C ASP A 35 -7.86 -8.82 -18.82
N LEU A 36 -7.14 -8.59 -19.93
CA LEU A 36 -6.80 -7.31 -20.53
C LEU A 36 -7.34 -7.18 -21.96
N SER A 37 -8.14 -8.13 -22.46
CA SER A 37 -8.79 -8.10 -23.79
C SER A 37 -9.54 -6.79 -24.07
N GLY A 38 -10.11 -6.16 -23.03
CA GLY A 38 -10.75 -4.85 -23.11
C GLY A 38 -9.82 -3.67 -23.45
N LEU A 39 -8.51 -3.90 -23.55
CA LEU A 39 -7.51 -2.91 -23.99
C LEU A 39 -7.02 -3.16 -25.43
N SER A 40 -7.60 -4.12 -26.15
CA SER A 40 -7.23 -4.50 -27.53
C SER A 40 -7.33 -3.38 -28.56
N THR A 41 -8.01 -2.27 -28.22
CA THR A 41 -8.08 -1.06 -29.04
C THR A 41 -6.82 -0.21 -28.97
N LEU A 42 -5.87 -0.51 -28.08
CA LEU A 42 -4.62 0.21 -27.99
C LEU A 42 -3.65 -0.20 -29.11
N ASP A 43 -2.99 0.80 -29.69
CA ASP A 43 -1.84 0.58 -30.57
C ASP A 43 -0.76 -0.17 -29.80
N ASN A 44 -0.14 -1.18 -30.42
CA ASN A 44 0.88 -2.05 -29.81
C ASN A 44 0.39 -2.74 -28.53
N PHE A 45 -0.90 -3.10 -28.49
CA PHE A 45 -1.54 -3.74 -27.33
C PHE A 45 -0.75 -4.92 -26.78
N TYR A 46 -0.30 -5.84 -27.64
CA TYR A 46 0.42 -7.05 -27.23
C TYR A 46 1.79 -6.73 -26.60
N GLU A 47 2.49 -5.76 -27.16
CA GLU A 47 3.76 -5.25 -26.65
C GLU A 47 3.57 -4.52 -25.33
N ILE A 48 2.47 -3.77 -25.18
CA ILE A 48 2.09 -3.12 -23.92
C ILE A 48 1.80 -4.17 -22.84
N VAL A 49 1.01 -5.20 -23.15
CA VAL A 49 0.71 -6.30 -22.20
C VAL A 49 2.00 -7.00 -21.78
N SER A 50 2.87 -7.36 -22.73
CA SER A 50 4.19 -7.92 -22.44
C SER A 50 5.04 -6.98 -21.58
N GLY A 51 5.03 -5.69 -21.91
CA GLY A 51 5.72 -4.62 -21.20
C GLY A 51 5.25 -4.47 -19.74
N ILE A 52 3.96 -4.62 -19.45
CA ILE A 52 3.43 -4.62 -18.08
C ILE A 52 4.07 -5.77 -17.27
N LYS A 53 4.12 -6.98 -17.84
CA LYS A 53 4.69 -8.15 -17.17
C LYS A 53 6.16 -7.93 -16.81
N SER A 54 6.94 -7.44 -17.77
CA SER A 54 8.36 -7.12 -17.57
C SER A 54 8.58 -5.96 -16.60
N TYR A 55 7.76 -4.91 -16.68
CA TYR A 55 7.87 -3.72 -15.81
C TYR A 55 7.59 -4.04 -14.33
N LEU A 56 6.65 -4.95 -14.07
CA LEU A 56 6.26 -5.35 -12.72
C LEU A 56 7.21 -6.36 -12.08
N GLN A 57 8.06 -7.03 -12.88
CA GLN A 57 9.00 -8.02 -12.38
C GLN A 57 10.00 -7.37 -11.42
N GLY A 58 10.08 -7.89 -10.18
CA GLY A 58 10.98 -7.37 -9.15
C GLY A 58 10.53 -6.07 -8.46
N ARG A 59 9.37 -5.50 -8.80
CA ARG A 59 8.81 -4.32 -8.12
C ARG A 59 8.22 -4.68 -6.76
N ARG A 60 8.34 -3.78 -5.79
CA ARG A 60 7.61 -3.88 -4.51
C ARG A 60 6.11 -3.68 -4.75
N ALA A 61 5.29 -4.59 -4.22
CA ALA A 61 3.82 -4.58 -4.34
C ALA A 61 3.31 -4.56 -5.81
N PRO A 62 3.63 -5.58 -6.62
CA PRO A 62 3.29 -5.61 -8.05
C PRO A 62 1.77 -5.55 -8.29
N SER A 63 0.95 -6.14 -7.42
CA SER A 63 -0.51 -6.10 -7.52
C SER A 63 -1.07 -4.68 -7.45
N LYS A 64 -0.56 -3.83 -6.54
CA LYS A 64 -1.03 -2.45 -6.41
C LYS A 64 -0.62 -1.62 -7.62
N GLN A 65 0.62 -1.77 -8.08
CA GLN A 65 1.09 -1.07 -9.28
C GLN A 65 0.33 -1.51 -10.52
N PHE A 66 0.08 -2.81 -10.69
CA PHE A 66 -0.72 -3.36 -11.78
C PHE A 66 -2.12 -2.75 -11.84
N LEU A 67 -2.84 -2.67 -10.71
CA LEU A 67 -4.20 -2.11 -10.70
C LEU A 67 -4.22 -0.64 -11.13
N ILE A 68 -3.19 0.13 -10.76
CA ILE A 68 -3.03 1.53 -11.20
C ILE A 68 -2.77 1.59 -12.71
N LEU A 69 -1.87 0.77 -13.22
CA LEU A 69 -1.57 0.71 -14.66
C LEU A 69 -2.77 0.23 -15.48
N LYS A 70 -3.48 -0.81 -15.01
CA LYS A 70 -4.71 -1.31 -15.64
C LYS A 70 -5.74 -0.19 -15.72
N TYR A 71 -5.97 0.54 -14.64
CA TYR A 71 -6.92 1.65 -14.62
C TYR A 71 -6.51 2.79 -15.56
N PHE A 72 -5.22 3.15 -15.59
CA PHE A 72 -4.68 4.12 -16.54
C PHE A 72 -4.93 3.68 -17.99
N LEU A 73 -4.55 2.46 -18.37
CA LEU A 73 -4.72 1.95 -19.73
C LEU A 73 -6.19 1.84 -20.13
N MET A 74 -7.07 1.46 -19.19
CA MET A 74 -8.51 1.46 -19.43
C MET A 74 -9.04 2.88 -19.73
N ILE A 75 -8.48 3.91 -19.08
CA ILE A 75 -8.83 5.29 -19.41
C ILE A 75 -8.34 5.63 -20.81
N VAL A 76 -7.07 5.35 -21.14
CA VAL A 76 -6.53 5.62 -22.47
C VAL A 76 -7.40 4.98 -23.55
N SER A 77 -7.64 3.66 -23.44
CA SER A 77 -8.39 2.85 -24.39
C SER A 77 -9.82 3.32 -24.64
N LYS A 78 -10.45 4.01 -23.67
CA LYS A 78 -11.79 4.58 -23.85
C LYS A 78 -11.81 5.82 -24.74
N PHE A 79 -10.71 6.56 -24.84
CA PHE A 79 -10.66 7.88 -25.48
C PHE A 79 -9.67 7.95 -26.65
N SER A 80 -8.74 7.01 -26.75
CA SER A 80 -7.67 6.99 -27.75
C SER A 80 -7.16 5.55 -27.93
N THR A 81 -6.67 5.24 -29.12
CA THR A 81 -5.89 4.02 -29.37
C THR A 81 -4.42 4.24 -29.01
N LYS A 82 -3.95 5.49 -29.04
CA LYS A 82 -2.56 5.86 -28.78
C LYS A 82 -2.34 6.38 -27.37
N ILE A 83 -1.20 5.99 -26.80
CA ILE A 83 -0.66 6.59 -25.58
C ILE A 83 0.22 7.78 -26.00
N ASP A 84 -0.20 8.98 -25.66
CA ASP A 84 0.50 10.22 -25.95
C ASP A 84 0.38 11.27 -24.82
N LYS A 85 0.94 12.46 -25.03
CA LYS A 85 0.83 13.60 -24.11
C LYS A 85 -0.62 13.96 -23.76
N LYS A 86 -1.56 13.87 -24.72
CA LYS A 86 -2.97 14.22 -24.50
C LYS A 86 -3.62 13.22 -23.56
N THR A 87 -3.39 11.93 -23.76
CA THR A 87 -3.93 10.87 -22.88
C THR A 87 -3.33 10.92 -21.47
N MET A 88 -2.05 11.28 -21.35
CA MET A 88 -1.41 11.52 -20.04
C MET A 88 -2.00 12.74 -19.32
N THR A 89 -2.29 13.81 -20.05
CA THR A 89 -2.95 15.00 -19.49
C THR A 89 -4.38 14.66 -19.05
N PHE A 90 -5.11 13.90 -19.86
CA PHE A 90 -6.45 13.46 -19.55
C PHE A 90 -6.49 12.58 -18.30
N TYR A 91 -5.57 11.61 -18.18
CA TYR A 91 -5.46 10.79 -16.98
C TYR A 91 -5.18 11.62 -15.73
N LYS A 92 -4.31 12.63 -15.83
CA LYS A 92 -4.06 13.57 -14.73
C LYS A 92 -5.34 14.29 -14.29
N ASN A 93 -6.11 14.81 -15.25
CA ASN A 93 -7.37 15.51 -14.98
C ASN A 93 -8.42 14.58 -14.34
N GLN A 94 -8.49 13.31 -14.76
CA GLN A 94 -9.37 12.31 -14.14
C GLN A 94 -8.99 12.01 -12.69
N LEU A 95 -7.69 11.91 -12.39
CA LEU A 95 -7.23 11.78 -11.02
C LEU A 95 -7.57 13.02 -10.20
N ASP A 96 -7.50 14.20 -10.80
CA ASP A 96 -7.74 15.46 -10.10
C ASP A 96 -9.23 15.70 -9.79
N ALA A 97 -10.10 15.36 -10.74
CA ALA A 97 -11.56 15.48 -10.61
C ALA A 97 -12.17 14.55 -9.54
N ASN A 98 -11.44 13.55 -9.05
CA ASN A 98 -11.92 12.63 -8.03
C ASN A 98 -11.65 13.19 -6.61
N PRO A 99 -12.69 13.61 -5.86
CA PRO A 99 -12.53 14.18 -4.52
C PRO A 99 -12.12 13.14 -3.47
N ASP A 100 -12.39 11.85 -3.70
CA ASP A 100 -12.09 10.76 -2.74
C ASP A 100 -10.60 10.39 -2.72
N ILE A 101 -9.81 10.91 -3.65
CA ILE A 101 -8.38 10.61 -3.77
C ILE A 101 -7.58 11.78 -3.18
N THR A 102 -6.84 11.50 -2.09
CA THR A 102 -5.93 12.49 -1.50
C THR A 102 -4.82 12.89 -2.48
N LEU A 103 -4.29 14.12 -2.37
CA LEU A 103 -3.25 14.64 -3.26
C LEU A 103 -2.01 13.74 -3.33
N SER A 104 -1.56 13.21 -2.18
CA SER A 104 -0.43 12.28 -2.12
C SER A 104 -0.70 10.99 -2.92
N THR A 105 -1.95 10.52 -2.91
CA THR A 105 -2.38 9.36 -3.69
C THR A 105 -2.48 9.69 -5.18
N LYS A 106 -2.99 10.89 -5.56
CA LYS A 106 -3.00 11.37 -6.95
C LYS A 106 -1.57 11.39 -7.51
N TRP A 107 -0.64 11.99 -6.77
CA TRP A 107 0.78 12.06 -7.10
C TRP A 107 1.41 10.68 -7.32
N GLN A 108 1.16 9.73 -6.40
CA GLN A 108 1.69 8.36 -6.50
C GLN A 108 1.12 7.61 -7.72
N LYS A 109 -0.19 7.68 -7.94
CA LYS A 109 -0.85 7.03 -9.09
C LYS A 109 -0.31 7.56 -10.41
N TYR A 110 -0.20 8.88 -10.53
CA TYR A 110 0.33 9.53 -11.73
C TYR A 110 1.82 9.22 -11.95
N SER A 111 2.63 9.22 -10.88
CA SER A 111 4.04 8.86 -10.95
C SER A 111 4.26 7.43 -11.47
N ILE A 112 3.45 6.47 -11.01
CA ILE A 112 3.51 5.07 -11.49
C ILE A 112 3.21 5.00 -12.99
N ALA A 113 2.21 5.73 -13.48
CA ALA A 113 1.90 5.80 -14.91
C ALA A 113 3.05 6.43 -15.70
N CYS A 114 3.61 7.57 -15.25
CA CYS A 114 4.74 8.23 -15.91
C CYS A 114 5.97 7.31 -16.02
N ASN A 115 6.30 6.61 -14.93
CA ASN A 115 7.44 5.67 -14.93
C ASN A 115 7.22 4.50 -15.89
N PHE A 116 5.98 4.04 -16.03
CA PHE A 116 5.64 3.01 -17.01
C PHE A 116 5.71 3.54 -18.45
N ILE A 117 5.25 4.77 -18.71
CA ILE A 117 5.39 5.41 -20.02
C ILE A 117 6.86 5.57 -20.41
N ASN A 118 7.70 6.09 -19.51
CA ASN A 118 9.13 6.20 -19.76
C ASN A 118 9.77 4.83 -20.05
N TYR A 119 9.29 3.77 -19.39
CA TYR A 119 9.69 2.41 -19.70
C TYR A 119 9.27 1.98 -21.11
N LEU A 120 8.01 2.22 -21.51
CA LEU A 120 7.52 1.89 -22.84
C LEU A 120 8.27 2.65 -23.95
N ILE A 121 8.54 3.94 -23.75
CA ILE A 121 9.35 4.78 -24.66
C ILE A 121 10.78 4.19 -24.76
N SER A 122 11.41 3.83 -23.64
CA SER A 122 12.75 3.24 -23.63
C SER A 122 12.85 1.87 -24.33
N LYS A 123 11.71 1.24 -24.56
CA LYS A 123 11.56 -0.03 -25.27
C LYS A 123 11.05 0.13 -26.70
N GLU A 124 10.89 1.38 -27.15
CA GLU A 124 10.36 1.70 -28.48
C GLU A 124 8.97 1.07 -28.73
N ILE A 125 8.19 0.85 -27.66
CA ILE A 125 6.83 0.30 -27.73
C ILE A 125 5.82 1.40 -28.07
N ILE A 126 6.11 2.64 -27.67
CA ILE A 126 5.30 3.82 -28.00
C ILE A 126 6.21 4.96 -28.47
N ASP A 127 5.63 5.90 -29.21
CA ASP A 127 6.32 7.09 -29.68
C ASP A 127 6.87 7.92 -28.51
N ASP A 128 8.04 8.54 -28.70
CA ASP A 128 8.61 9.45 -27.71
C ASP A 128 7.81 10.77 -27.63
N PHE A 129 7.56 11.22 -26.41
CA PHE A 129 6.93 12.51 -26.16
C PHE A 129 7.30 13.05 -24.78
N ILE A 130 7.19 14.37 -24.63
CA ILE A 130 7.39 15.03 -23.34
C ILE A 130 6.22 14.69 -22.41
N VAL A 131 6.47 13.81 -21.44
CA VAL A 131 5.51 13.44 -20.40
C VAL A 131 5.14 14.68 -19.56
N PRO A 132 3.84 14.98 -19.37
CA PRO A 132 3.44 16.12 -18.55
C PRO A 132 3.97 16.02 -17.11
N PRO A 133 4.29 17.15 -16.46
CA PRO A 133 4.79 17.14 -15.09
C PRO A 133 3.75 16.57 -14.13
N ASN A 134 4.22 15.99 -13.02
CA ASN A 134 3.37 15.45 -11.97
C ASN A 134 2.55 16.56 -11.26
N PHE A 135 1.68 16.18 -10.32
CA PHE A 135 1.07 17.12 -9.39
C PHE A 135 2.15 17.88 -8.61
N GLU A 136 1.91 19.16 -8.35
CA GLU A 136 2.83 19.97 -7.54
C GLU A 136 2.94 19.37 -6.14
N ASN A 137 4.18 19.24 -5.65
CA ASN A 137 4.41 18.89 -4.26
C ASN A 137 4.07 20.12 -3.42
N ILE A 138 2.93 20.09 -2.74
CA ILE A 138 2.74 20.96 -1.59
C ILE A 138 3.76 20.51 -0.54
N GLU A 139 4.61 21.41 -0.07
CA GLU A 139 5.56 21.12 1.01
C GLU A 139 4.79 20.43 2.15
N LYS A 140 5.16 19.18 2.45
CA LYS A 140 4.59 18.49 3.59
C LYS A 140 5.02 19.26 4.83
N LYS A 141 4.07 19.90 5.51
CA LYS A 141 4.33 20.38 6.87
C LYS A 141 4.87 19.18 7.66
N PRO A 142 6.02 19.31 8.35
CA PRO A 142 6.56 18.24 9.16
C PRO A 142 5.48 17.81 10.16
N ILE A 143 5.26 16.50 10.25
CA ILE A 143 4.37 15.94 11.27
C ILE A 143 5.10 16.17 12.60
N PRO A 144 4.49 16.87 13.57
CA PRO A 144 5.14 17.12 14.86
C PRO A 144 5.42 15.78 15.54
N SER A 145 6.63 15.64 16.09
CA SER A 145 7.00 14.46 16.87
C SER A 145 6.20 14.41 18.16
N PHE A 146 6.18 13.27 18.84
CA PHE A 146 5.58 13.17 20.17
C PHE A 146 6.17 14.21 21.14
N ALA A 147 7.48 14.45 21.08
CA ALA A 147 8.14 15.46 21.89
C ALA A 147 7.64 16.88 21.56
N ASP A 148 7.42 17.18 20.28
CA ASP A 148 6.88 18.48 19.86
C ASP A 148 5.45 18.67 20.34
N ILE A 149 4.62 17.62 20.27
CA ILE A 149 3.24 17.64 20.75
C ILE A 149 3.21 17.84 22.26
N ALA A 150 3.96 17.03 23.02
CA ALA A 150 4.00 17.12 24.48
C ALA A 150 4.53 18.48 24.94
N ARG A 151 5.59 18.99 24.30
CA ARG A 151 6.15 20.31 24.59
C ARG A 151 5.15 21.42 24.35
N ASN A 152 4.51 21.44 23.17
CA ASN A 152 3.50 22.45 22.85
C ASN A 152 2.31 22.38 23.81
N TYR A 153 1.96 21.19 24.31
CA TYR A 153 0.91 21.03 25.30
C TYR A 153 1.32 21.61 26.65
N ILE A 154 2.49 21.24 27.16
CA ILE A 154 3.02 21.66 28.47
C ILE A 154 3.28 23.17 28.53
N GLU A 155 3.80 23.75 27.44
CA GLU A 155 4.13 25.17 27.34
C GLU A 155 2.88 26.06 27.17
N ASN A 156 1.71 25.48 26.86
CA ASN A 156 0.46 26.23 26.75
C ASN A 156 -0.31 26.24 28.08
N ASP A 157 -0.33 27.42 28.71
CA ASP A 157 -0.99 27.65 30.00
C ASP A 157 -2.49 27.36 29.99
N ASP A 158 -3.15 27.48 28.85
CA ASP A 158 -4.61 27.24 28.72
C ASP A 158 -4.98 25.76 28.92
N ASN A 159 -3.99 24.86 28.87
CA ASN A 159 -4.21 23.43 29.06
C ASN A 159 -4.26 23.01 30.54
N PHE A 160 -3.93 23.90 31.47
CA PHE A 160 -3.80 23.57 32.89
C PHE A 160 -4.64 24.51 33.76
N ASP A 161 -5.22 23.96 34.83
CA ASP A 161 -5.80 24.79 35.88
C ASP A 161 -4.69 25.45 36.71
N LYS A 162 -4.78 26.77 36.90
CA LYS A 162 -3.74 27.54 37.58
C LYS A 162 -3.64 27.18 39.06
N LEU A 163 -4.77 26.90 39.72
CA LEU A 163 -4.80 26.55 41.14
C LEU A 163 -4.14 25.18 41.36
N ASP A 164 -4.44 24.21 40.49
CA ASP A 164 -3.83 22.88 40.56
C ASP A 164 -2.31 22.94 40.38
N ILE A 165 -1.83 23.75 39.43
CA ILE A 165 -0.39 23.91 39.19
C ILE A 165 0.30 24.66 40.33
N GLU A 166 -0.36 25.66 40.94
CA GLU A 166 0.16 26.36 42.12
C GLU A 166 0.26 25.43 43.33
N GLU A 167 -0.74 24.56 43.54
CA GLU A 167 -0.74 23.57 44.62
C GLU A 167 0.39 22.55 44.43
N ILE A 168 0.55 21.98 43.22
CA ILE A 168 1.64 21.06 42.89
C ILE A 168 3.00 21.75 43.06
N SER A 169 3.12 22.98 42.56
CA SER A 169 4.35 23.79 42.67
C SER A 169 4.72 24.04 44.13
N SER A 170 3.75 24.41 44.98
CA SER A 170 3.97 24.64 46.41
C SER A 170 4.30 23.36 47.16
N PHE A 171 3.57 22.26 46.88
CA PHE A 171 3.73 21.00 47.61
C PHE A 171 5.09 20.35 47.31
N PHE A 172 5.50 20.32 46.04
CA PHE A 172 6.75 19.70 45.61
C PHE A 172 7.93 20.68 45.51
N SER A 173 7.71 21.97 45.77
CA SER A 173 8.72 23.02 45.59
C SER A 173 9.31 23.06 44.17
N LEU A 174 8.43 22.97 43.17
CA LEU A 174 8.80 22.91 41.74
C LEU A 174 8.56 24.25 41.04
N ALA A 175 9.33 24.56 40.00
CA ALA A 175 9.00 25.66 39.11
C ALA A 175 7.71 25.37 38.32
N SER A 176 7.01 26.41 37.86
CA SER A 176 5.71 26.26 37.15
C SER A 176 5.78 25.28 35.96
N LEU A 177 6.85 25.34 35.17
CA LEU A 177 7.03 24.43 34.03
C LEU A 177 7.23 22.97 34.48
N GLU A 178 7.95 22.76 35.58
CA GLU A 178 8.20 21.43 36.14
C GLU A 178 6.91 20.86 36.76
N ALA A 179 6.10 21.70 37.41
CA ALA A 179 4.79 21.33 37.93
C ALA A 179 3.81 20.94 36.80
N LYS A 180 3.77 21.70 35.70
CA LYS A 180 2.99 21.35 34.49
C LYS A 180 3.47 20.05 33.85
N THR A 181 4.79 19.86 33.78
CA THR A 181 5.39 18.63 33.25
C THR A 181 5.00 17.43 34.11
N LEU A 182 5.06 17.57 35.44
CA LEU A 182 4.66 16.53 36.38
C LEU A 182 3.17 16.19 36.24
N SER A 183 2.31 17.21 36.21
CA SER A 183 0.87 17.06 35.99
C SER A 183 0.57 16.30 34.70
N TYR A 184 1.15 16.76 33.58
CA TYR A 184 1.00 16.10 32.28
C TYR A 184 1.47 14.64 32.29
N CYS A 185 2.62 14.36 32.91
CA CYS A 185 3.16 13.00 33.02
C CYS A 185 2.24 12.08 33.84
N LEU A 186 1.72 12.55 34.97
CA LEU A 186 0.82 11.77 35.82
C LEU A 186 -0.48 11.45 35.08
N THR A 187 -1.12 12.45 34.47
CA THR A 187 -2.33 12.24 33.67
C THR A 187 -2.08 11.30 32.48
N SER A 188 -0.91 11.41 31.84
CA SER A 188 -0.54 10.51 30.75
C SER A 188 -0.40 9.06 31.23
N ILE A 189 0.23 8.84 32.39
CA ILE A 189 0.36 7.50 32.99
C ILE A 189 -1.02 6.92 33.29
N ASP A 190 -1.92 7.71 33.89
CA ASP A 190 -3.27 7.27 34.22
C ASP A 190 -4.07 6.89 32.96
N LEU A 191 -3.97 7.69 31.89
CA LEU A 191 -4.61 7.40 30.60
C LEU A 191 -4.07 6.12 29.96
N ILE A 192 -2.75 5.93 29.98
CA ILE A 192 -2.11 4.72 29.44
C ILE A 192 -2.55 3.49 30.25
N HIS A 193 -2.58 3.61 31.58
CA HIS A 193 -3.00 2.54 32.47
C HIS A 193 -4.47 2.17 32.26
N ALA A 194 -5.37 3.16 32.21
CA ALA A 194 -6.79 2.94 31.95
C ALA A 194 -7.01 2.25 30.60
N LYS A 195 -6.29 2.69 29.56
CA LYS A 195 -6.33 2.05 28.24
C LYS A 195 -5.83 0.61 28.29
N ALA A 196 -4.75 0.33 29.01
CA ALA A 196 -4.21 -1.02 29.14
C ALA A 196 -5.23 -1.95 29.82
N ILE A 197 -5.92 -1.48 30.86
CA ILE A 197 -7.00 -2.22 31.52
C ILE A 197 -8.15 -2.51 30.53
N GLU A 198 -8.58 -1.52 29.77
CA GLU A 198 -9.63 -1.69 28.75
C GLU A 198 -9.23 -2.73 27.70
N ASP A 199 -8.00 -2.66 27.20
CA ASP A 199 -7.48 -3.60 26.21
C ASP A 199 -7.37 -5.03 26.79
N ILE A 200 -7.00 -5.19 28.08
CA ILE A 200 -7.02 -6.48 28.79
C ILE A 200 -8.45 -7.04 28.88
N HIS A 201 -9.42 -6.24 29.31
CA HIS A 201 -10.81 -6.69 29.40
C HIS A 201 -11.38 -7.11 28.04
N LYS A 202 -10.97 -6.42 26.98
CA LYS A 202 -11.31 -6.83 25.62
C LYS A 202 -10.72 -8.20 25.27
N TRP A 203 -9.46 -8.44 25.64
CA TRP A 203 -8.82 -9.74 25.45
C TRP A 203 -9.48 -10.84 26.27
N GLU A 204 -9.85 -10.59 27.52
CA GLU A 204 -10.60 -11.53 28.36
C GLU A 204 -11.93 -11.90 27.72
N LYS A 205 -12.67 -10.90 27.21
CA LYS A 205 -13.93 -11.13 26.50
C LYS A 205 -13.74 -11.94 25.21
N ASP A 206 -12.69 -11.65 24.44
CA ASP A 206 -12.37 -12.40 23.24
C ASP A 206 -11.96 -13.85 23.58
N TRP A 207 -11.24 -14.05 24.69
CA TRP A 207 -10.88 -15.36 25.21
C TRP A 207 -12.12 -16.17 25.62
N ASP A 208 -13.01 -15.58 26.42
CA ASP A 208 -14.25 -16.23 26.85
C ASP A 208 -15.11 -16.63 25.65
N LYS A 209 -15.20 -15.76 24.63
CA LYS A 209 -15.88 -16.06 23.38
C LYS A 209 -15.26 -17.27 22.68
N VAL A 210 -13.93 -17.36 22.59
CA VAL A 210 -13.25 -18.51 21.99
C VAL A 210 -13.47 -19.77 22.82
N GLN A 211 -13.42 -19.68 24.15
CA GLN A 211 -13.64 -20.81 25.04
C GLN A 211 -15.08 -21.34 24.92
N GLU A 212 -16.09 -20.46 24.86
CA GLU A 212 -17.48 -20.83 24.60
C GLU A 212 -17.65 -21.55 23.27
N ILE A 213 -16.94 -21.11 22.23
CA ILE A 213 -16.92 -21.81 20.94
C ILE A 213 -16.34 -23.21 21.12
N ILE A 214 -15.18 -23.34 21.78
CA ILE A 214 -14.52 -24.62 22.01
C ILE A 214 -15.40 -25.60 22.78
N ASP A 215 -16.00 -25.15 23.88
CA ASP A 215 -16.82 -25.98 24.78
C ASP A 215 -18.09 -26.48 24.08
N ASN A 216 -18.61 -25.74 23.09
CA ASN A 216 -19.76 -26.11 22.28
C ASN A 216 -19.41 -26.89 20.99
N ILE A 217 -18.13 -27.22 20.75
CA ILE A 217 -17.73 -28.09 19.63
C ILE A 217 -18.03 -29.56 19.99
N ASN A 218 -19.16 -30.06 19.49
CA ASN A 218 -19.35 -31.50 19.29
C ASN A 218 -18.74 -31.96 17.96
N LYS A 219 -18.49 -33.28 17.82
CA LYS A 219 -17.87 -33.98 16.67
C LYS A 219 -18.43 -33.61 15.26
N PHE A 220 -19.53 -32.87 15.21
CA PHE A 220 -20.22 -32.38 14.01
C PHE A 220 -19.80 -30.96 13.55
N ASN A 221 -19.08 -30.17 14.36
CA ASN A 221 -18.77 -28.75 14.08
C ASN A 221 -17.35 -28.44 13.57
N LEU A 222 -16.44 -29.43 13.51
CA LEU A 222 -15.07 -29.24 12.98
C LEU A 222 -15.03 -28.81 11.51
N ASP A 223 -15.99 -29.27 10.71
CA ASP A 223 -16.02 -29.04 9.26
C ASP A 223 -16.60 -27.67 8.85
N LYS A 224 -17.21 -26.95 9.80
CA LYS A 224 -17.61 -25.54 9.64
C LYS A 224 -16.46 -24.61 10.02
N ILE A 225 -15.75 -24.91 11.10
CA ILE A 225 -14.61 -24.10 11.59
C ILE A 225 -13.47 -24.08 10.56
N SER A 226 -13.22 -25.19 9.84
CA SER A 226 -12.23 -25.25 8.76
C SER A 226 -12.53 -24.34 7.55
N LYS A 227 -13.76 -23.83 7.45
CA LYS A 227 -14.26 -22.97 6.35
C LYS A 227 -14.48 -21.51 6.79
N VAL A 228 -14.22 -21.17 8.04
CA VAL A 228 -14.31 -19.79 8.55
C VAL A 228 -13.05 -19.03 8.13
N HIS A 229 -13.22 -17.95 7.36
CA HIS A 229 -12.12 -17.08 6.96
C HIS A 229 -11.96 -15.88 7.90
N ASP A 230 -13.06 -15.45 8.54
CA ASP A 230 -13.06 -14.38 9.54
C ASP A 230 -14.03 -14.68 10.70
N PHE A 231 -13.50 -14.92 11.90
CA PHE A 231 -14.28 -15.25 13.10
C PHE A 231 -15.11 -14.08 13.66
N ASN A 232 -14.89 -12.85 13.20
CA ASN A 232 -15.70 -11.69 13.59
C ASN A 232 -16.93 -11.51 12.70
N ARG A 233 -16.95 -12.11 11.50
CA ARG A 233 -18.06 -11.99 10.54
C ARG A 233 -18.78 -13.29 10.29
N ASP A 234 -18.04 -14.39 10.17
CA ASP A 234 -18.53 -15.64 9.62
C ASP A 234 -18.91 -16.66 10.70
N PHE A 235 -18.61 -16.36 11.97
CA PHE A 235 -18.95 -17.22 13.11
C PHE A 235 -19.88 -16.50 14.08
N GLN A 236 -21.18 -16.74 13.95
CA GLN A 236 -22.20 -16.30 14.90
C GLN A 236 -22.62 -17.49 15.76
N ILE A 237 -22.47 -17.34 17.07
CA ILE A 237 -22.98 -18.27 18.08
C ILE A 237 -24.50 -18.02 18.16
N PRO A 238 -25.35 -19.06 18.13
CA PRO A 238 -26.79 -18.92 18.38
C PRO A 238 -27.11 -18.50 19.82
#